data_AF-A0A960FHW0-F1
#
_entry.id   AF-A0A960FHW0-F1
#
_cell.length_a   1.000
_cell.length_b   1.000
_cell.length_c   1.000
_cell.angle_alpha   90.00
_cell.angle_beta   90.00
_cell.angle_gamma   90.00
#
_symmetry.space_group_name_H-M   'P 1'
#
loop_
_entity.id
_entity.type
_entity.pdbx_description
1 polymer ?
#
loop_
_entity_poly.entity_id
_entity_poly.type
_entity_poly.pdbx_seq_one_letter_code
_entity_poly.pdbx_strand_id
1 'polypeptide(L)'
;MGENLQDDLAKLADRLPIPATELRLVETPITADVSIDSATGHARARVWSVVVFGAKDLGAPRMVFRTSELVLVVEAGEWRLASFTATDGPTPIATDALPSDWDSFAIVAGWPPAGGGAD
;
A
#
# COMPACT_ATOMS: atom_id res chain seq x y z
N MET A 1 -1.82 -14.38 -13.68
CA MET A 1 -1.61 -13.56 -12.46
C MET A 1 -0.51 -14.11 -11.54
N GLY A 2 -0.27 -15.43 -11.48
CA GLY A 2 0.79 -16.01 -10.63
C GLY A 2 2.23 -15.80 -11.11
N GLU A 3 2.48 -15.70 -12.43
CA GLU A 3 3.85 -15.49 -12.98
C GLU A 3 4.40 -14.10 -12.62
N ASN A 4 3.61 -13.04 -12.82
CA ASN A 4 4.03 -11.67 -12.45
C ASN A 4 4.31 -11.52 -10.95
N LEU A 5 3.56 -12.23 -10.09
CA LEU A 5 3.75 -12.16 -8.64
C LEU A 5 5.11 -12.74 -8.22
N GLN A 6 5.52 -13.87 -8.80
CA GLN A 6 6.82 -14.45 -8.47
C GLN A 6 7.98 -13.58 -8.96
N ASP A 7 7.86 -13.03 -10.17
CA ASP A 7 8.86 -12.10 -10.70
C ASP A 7 8.96 -10.83 -9.85
N ASP A 8 7.83 -10.30 -9.38
CA ASP A 8 7.82 -9.11 -8.53
C ASP A 8 8.34 -9.40 -7.11
N LEU A 9 8.07 -10.59 -6.56
CA LEU A 9 8.68 -11.05 -5.32
C LEU A 9 10.20 -11.24 -5.45
N ALA A 10 10.68 -11.76 -6.58
CA ALA A 10 12.11 -11.91 -6.85
C ALA A 10 12.80 -10.54 -6.97
N LYS A 11 12.23 -9.61 -7.75
CA LYS A 11 12.74 -8.22 -7.83
C LYS A 11 12.75 -7.51 -6.48
N LEU A 12 11.75 -7.78 -5.64
CA LEU A 12 11.69 -7.24 -4.28
C LEU A 12 12.78 -7.85 -3.40
N ALA A 13 12.97 -9.17 -3.46
CA ALA A 13 14.01 -9.88 -2.71
C ALA A 13 15.42 -9.38 -3.07
N ASP A 14 15.69 -9.11 -4.36
CA ASP A 14 16.99 -8.57 -4.81
C ASP A 14 17.27 -7.15 -4.29
N ARG A 15 16.23 -6.40 -3.95
CA ARG A 15 16.34 -4.99 -3.51
C ARG A 15 16.27 -4.81 -2.00
N LEU A 16 15.75 -5.81 -1.28
CA LEU A 16 15.64 -5.75 0.17
C LEU A 16 16.89 -6.33 0.82
N PRO A 17 17.43 -5.68 1.86
CA PRO A 17 18.51 -6.25 2.67
C PRO A 17 18.06 -7.43 3.56
N ILE A 18 16.78 -7.83 3.48
CA ILE A 18 16.13 -8.87 4.29
C ILE A 18 15.13 -9.66 3.43
N PRO A 19 14.71 -10.87 3.86
CA PRO A 19 13.59 -11.58 3.25
C PRO A 19 12.29 -10.75 3.26
N ALA A 20 11.56 -10.74 2.15
CA ALA A 20 10.28 -10.02 2.04
C ALA A 20 9.24 -10.45 3.09
N THR A 21 9.31 -11.70 3.56
CA THR A 21 8.45 -12.26 4.63
C THR A 21 8.68 -11.64 6.00
N GLU A 22 9.84 -11.01 6.22
CA GLU A 22 10.19 -10.33 7.47
C GLU A 22 9.74 -8.86 7.49
N LEU A 23 9.41 -8.30 6.31
CA LEU A 23 8.84 -6.97 6.22
C LEU A 23 7.42 -6.97 6.81
N ARG A 24 7.12 -5.96 7.62
CA ARG A 24 5.75 -5.63 8.03
C ARG A 24 5.39 -4.29 7.42
N LEU A 25 4.17 -4.22 6.89
CA LEU A 25 3.63 -3.04 6.23
C LEU A 25 2.21 -2.81 6.73
N VAL A 26 1.94 -1.56 7.09
CA VAL A 26 0.60 -1.05 7.36
C VAL A 26 0.36 0.09 6.39
N GLU A 27 -0.74 0.02 5.67
CA GLU A 27 -1.19 1.12 4.84
C GLU A 27 -2.54 1.61 5.34
N THR A 28 -2.62 2.92 5.59
CA THR A 28 -3.85 3.57 6.02
C THR A 28 -4.20 4.64 4.99
N PRO A 29 -5.30 4.46 4.22
CA PRO A 29 -5.85 5.52 3.39
C PRO A 29 -6.24 6.73 4.23
N ILE A 30 -5.82 7.92 3.83
CA ILE A 30 -6.15 9.19 4.48
C ILE A 30 -7.35 9.84 3.78
N THR A 31 -7.31 9.87 2.45
CA THR A 31 -8.40 10.39 1.63
C THR A 31 -8.43 9.70 0.27
N ALA A 32 -9.60 9.68 -0.35
CA ALA A 32 -9.78 9.18 -1.71
C ALA A 32 -10.63 10.17 -2.51
N ASP A 33 -10.18 10.49 -3.71
CA ASP A 33 -10.95 11.19 -4.73
C ASP A 33 -11.37 10.18 -5.79
N VAL A 34 -12.66 10.11 -6.10
CA VAL A 34 -13.22 9.15 -7.05
C VAL A 34 -14.02 9.89 -8.11
N SER A 35 -13.73 9.60 -9.37
CA SER A 35 -14.44 10.13 -10.53
C SER A 35 -14.87 9.00 -11.46
N ILE A 36 -15.97 9.20 -12.17
CA ILE A 36 -16.43 8.31 -13.23
C ILE A 36 -16.30 9.07 -14.54
N ASP A 37 -15.60 8.48 -15.50
CA ASP A 37 -15.57 8.97 -16.86
C ASP A 37 -16.92 8.68 -17.51
N SER A 38 -17.65 9.72 -17.89
CA SER A 38 -19.00 9.60 -18.46
C SER A 38 -19.01 9.00 -19.88
N ALA A 39 -17.88 9.02 -20.59
CA ALA A 39 -17.78 8.47 -21.93
C ALA A 39 -17.50 6.97 -21.92
N THR A 40 -16.70 6.51 -20.96
CA THR A 40 -16.27 5.09 -20.87
C THR A 40 -16.97 4.31 -19.77
N GLY A 41 -17.56 5.00 -18.79
CA GLY A 41 -18.10 4.38 -17.57
C GLY A 41 -17.01 3.89 -16.61
N HIS A 42 -15.72 4.16 -16.90
CA HIS A 42 -14.62 3.75 -16.05
C HIS A 42 -14.56 4.62 -14.79
N ALA A 43 -14.18 4.02 -13.67
CA ALA A 43 -13.92 4.75 -12.44
C ALA A 43 -12.41 5.00 -12.31
N ARG A 44 -12.05 6.20 -11.88
CA ARG A 44 -10.69 6.58 -11.50
C ARG A 44 -10.71 6.97 -10.03
N ALA A 45 -9.91 6.28 -9.22
CA ALA A 45 -9.73 6.57 -7.81
C ALA A 45 -8.28 7.03 -7.54
N ARG A 46 -8.12 8.16 -6.87
CA ARG A 46 -6.85 8.66 -6.36
C ARG A 46 -6.87 8.57 -4.86
N VAL A 47 -6.09 7.65 -4.30
CA VAL A 47 -6.06 7.38 -2.86
C VAL A 47 -4.75 7.90 -2.30
N TRP A 48 -4.83 8.87 -1.40
CA TRP A 48 -3.68 9.33 -0.63
C TRP A 48 -3.60 8.52 0.66
N SER A 49 -2.48 7.85 0.87
CA SER A 49 -2.27 6.94 1.99
C SER A 49 -0.96 7.24 2.70
N VAL A 50 -0.94 6.95 4.00
CA VAL A 50 0.31 6.75 4.74
C VAL A 50 0.63 5.26 4.75
N VAL A 51 1.88 4.92 4.41
CA VAL A 51 2.43 3.57 4.48
C VAL A 51 3.52 3.58 5.53
N VAL A 52 3.37 2.74 6.54
CA VAL A 52 4.40 2.50 7.55
C VAL A 52 4.95 1.11 7.32
N PHE A 53 6.27 0.99 7.20
CA PHE A 53 6.93 -0.29 7.04
C PHE A 53 8.14 -0.40 7.95
N GLY A 54 8.46 -1.62 8.35
CA GLY A 54 9.60 -1.89 9.20
C GLY A 54 9.94 -3.37 9.19
N ALA A 55 11.13 -3.65 9.72
CA ALA A 55 11.58 -4.99 10.05
C ALA A 55 12.50 -4.90 11.26
N LYS A 56 12.55 -5.98 12.04
CA LYS A 56 13.29 -6.05 13.31
C LYS A 56 14.74 -5.57 13.18
N ASP A 57 15.41 -5.97 12.10
CA ASP A 57 16.84 -5.73 11.91
C ASP A 57 17.16 -4.51 11.03
N LEU A 58 16.14 -3.71 10.66
CA LEU A 58 16.31 -2.49 9.84
C LEU A 58 16.20 -1.18 10.63
N GLY A 59 16.16 -1.27 11.96
CA GLY A 59 16.07 -0.12 12.86
C GLY A 59 14.65 0.43 12.98
N ALA A 60 14.54 1.75 13.16
CA ALA A 60 13.24 2.40 13.35
C ALA A 60 12.33 2.22 12.11
N PRO A 61 11.04 1.92 12.30
CA PRO A 61 10.05 1.89 11.22
C PRO A 61 10.06 3.18 10.41
N ARG A 62 9.82 3.03 9.11
CA ARG A 62 9.79 4.12 8.14
C ARG A 62 8.36 4.42 7.72
N MET A 63 8.12 5.68 7.38
CA MET A 63 6.85 6.18 6.91
C MET A 63 7.04 6.84 5.55
N VAL A 64 6.16 6.50 4.62
CA VAL A 64 6.07 7.12 3.30
C VAL A 64 4.63 7.51 3.04
N PHE A 65 4.42 8.71 2.51
CA PHE A 65 3.14 9.12 1.99
C PHE A 65 3.13 8.82 0.50
N ARG A 66 2.03 8.26 0.00
CA ARG A 66 1.90 7.97 -1.43
C ARG A 66 0.51 8.29 -1.93
N THR A 67 0.43 8.63 -3.21
CA THR A 67 -0.83 8.69 -3.94
C THR A 67 -0.89 7.50 -4.86
N SER A 68 -1.88 6.62 -4.67
CA SER A 68 -2.19 5.52 -5.57
C SER A 68 -3.27 5.95 -6.54
N GLU A 69 -3.06 5.71 -7.82
CA GLU A 69 -4.05 5.91 -8.87
C GLU A 69 -4.55 4.55 -9.37
N LEU A 70 -5.86 4.33 -9.25
CA LEU A 70 -6.54 3.12 -9.66
C LEU A 70 -7.48 3.46 -10.82
N VAL A 71 -7.44 2.66 -11.88
CA VAL A 71 -8.46 2.66 -12.93
C VAL A 71 -9.27 1.38 -12.81
N LEU A 72 -10.56 1.51 -12.60
CA LEU A 72 -11.49 0.40 -12.55
C LEU A 72 -12.41 0.40 -13.76
N VAL A 73 -12.66 -0.80 -14.29
CA VAL A 73 -13.54 -1.05 -15.44
C VAL A 73 -14.58 -2.08 -15.03
N VAL A 74 -15.76 -2.06 -15.66
CA VAL A 74 -16.77 -3.10 -15.43
C VAL A 74 -16.59 -4.20 -16.46
N GLU A 75 -16.24 -5.40 -16.02
CA GLU A 75 -16.13 -6.58 -16.86
C GLU A 75 -17.07 -7.65 -16.32
N ALA A 76 -17.92 -8.20 -17.19
CA ALA A 76 -18.95 -9.18 -16.82
C ALA A 76 -19.85 -8.75 -15.63
N GLY A 77 -20.10 -7.44 -15.49
CA GLY A 77 -20.94 -6.88 -14.42
C GLY A 77 -20.21 -6.62 -13.11
N GLU A 78 -18.89 -6.84 -13.06
CA GLU A 78 -18.09 -6.64 -11.85
C GLU A 78 -16.99 -5.60 -12.07
N TRP A 79 -16.71 -4.80 -11.05
CA TRP A 79 -15.57 -3.89 -11.08
C TRP A 79 -14.26 -4.66 -11.03
N ARG A 80 -13.42 -4.43 -12.03
CA ARG A 80 -12.06 -4.98 -12.14
C ARG A 80 -11.04 -3.86 -12.16
N LEU A 81 -9.90 -4.11 -11.51
CA LEU A 81 -8.77 -3.20 -11.54
C LEU A 81 -8.06 -3.34 -12.90
N ALA A 82 -8.17 -2.33 -13.76
CA ALA A 82 -7.50 -2.29 -15.06
C ALA A 82 -6.06 -1.77 -14.95
N SER A 83 -5.82 -0.78 -14.10
CA SER A 83 -4.47 -0.28 -13.84
C SER A 83 -4.30 0.25 -12.42
N PHE A 84 -3.05 0.20 -11.97
CA PHE A 84 -2.61 0.70 -10.68
C PHE A 84 -1.25 1.34 -10.84
N THR A 85 -1.10 2.57 -10.38
CA THR A 85 0.19 3.21 -10.19
C THR A 85 0.25 3.82 -8.80
N ALA A 86 1.44 3.95 -8.25
CA ALA A 86 1.65 4.64 -6.99
C ALA A 86 2.87 5.55 -7.12
N THR A 87 2.71 6.78 -6.65
CA THR A 87 3.78 7.77 -6.61
C THR A 87 3.94 8.26 -5.19
N ASP A 88 5.18 8.33 -4.73
CA ASP A 88 5.50 8.94 -3.45
C ASP A 88 4.99 10.40 -3.45
N GLY A 89 4.24 10.73 -2.41
CA GLY A 89 3.71 12.06 -2.17
C GLY A 89 4.62 12.85 -1.25
N PRO A 90 4.36 14.16 -1.07
CA PRO A 90 5.12 14.94 -0.10
C PRO A 90 4.92 14.36 1.30
N THR A 91 6.01 13.97 1.98
CA THR A 91 5.99 13.62 3.40
C THR A 91 5.68 14.89 4.19
N PRO A 92 4.55 14.97 4.93
CA PRO A 92 4.18 16.18 5.68
C PRO A 92 5.15 16.59 6.80
N ILE A 93 6.11 15.72 7.16
CA ILE A 93 7.13 15.95 8.20
C ILE A 93 8.49 15.50 7.67
N ALA A 94 9.55 16.25 7.98
CA ALA A 94 10.93 15.99 7.53
C ALA A 94 11.60 14.73 8.12
N THR A 95 10.89 13.91 8.90
CA THR A 95 11.43 12.70 9.51
C THR A 95 10.70 11.47 8.96
N ASP A 96 11.36 10.75 8.06
CA ASP A 96 10.83 9.50 7.49
C ASP A 96 10.88 8.33 8.48
N ALA A 97 11.58 8.48 9.62
CA ALA A 97 11.61 7.49 10.70
C ALA A 97 10.59 7.86 11.78
N LEU A 98 9.79 6.88 12.18
CA LEU A 98 8.88 7.04 13.32
C LEU A 98 9.68 6.99 14.63
N PRO A 99 9.23 7.72 15.68
CA PRO A 99 9.84 7.65 17.01
C PRO A 99 9.55 6.32 17.74
N SER A 100 8.79 5.42 17.12
CA SER A 100 8.40 4.12 17.67
C SER A 100 9.49 3.07 17.43
N ASP A 101 9.65 2.14 18.38
CA ASP A 101 10.50 0.97 18.19
C ASP A 101 9.77 -0.14 17.39
N TRP A 102 10.53 -1.18 17.04
CA TRP A 102 10.01 -2.32 16.29
C TRP A 102 8.87 -3.04 17.03
N ASP A 103 9.03 -3.31 18.33
CA ASP A 103 8.07 -4.13 19.09
C ASP A 103 6.70 -3.44 19.16
N SER A 104 6.69 -2.12 19.35
CA SER A 104 5.46 -1.32 19.33
C SER A 104 4.80 -1.31 17.96
N PHE A 105 5.59 -1.17 16.89
CA PHE A 105 5.09 -1.22 15.51
C PHE A 105 4.53 -2.59 15.15
N ALA A 106 5.23 -3.68 15.51
CA ALA A 106 4.85 -5.04 15.18
C ALA A 106 3.47 -5.43 15.75
N ILE A 107 3.11 -4.89 16.93
CA ILE A 107 1.78 -5.06 17.52
C ILE A 107 0.71 -4.46 16.61
N VAL A 108 0.85 -3.19 16.23
CA VAL A 108 -0.15 -2.48 15.40
C VAL A 108 -0.22 -3.09 14.00
N ALA A 109 0.93 -3.47 13.42
CA ALA A 109 0.98 -4.11 12.12
C ALA A 109 0.36 -5.51 12.10
N GLY A 110 0.19 -6.14 13.27
CA GLY A 110 -0.51 -7.41 13.42
C GLY A 110 -2.03 -7.27 13.60
N TRP A 111 -2.57 -6.05 13.70
CA TRP A 111 -4.01 -5.87 13.90
C TRP A 111 -4.80 -6.22 12.62
N PRO A 112 -5.96 -6.87 12.76
CA PRO A 112 -6.89 -7.03 11.65
C PRO A 112 -7.32 -5.65 11.10
N PRO A 113 -7.50 -5.48 9.77
CA PRO A 113 -8.03 -4.25 9.21
C PRO A 113 -9.39 -3.93 9.82
N ALA A 114 -9.60 -2.68 10.22
CA ALA A 114 -10.83 -2.24 10.90
C ALA A 114 -12.12 -2.42 10.08
N GLY A 115 -12.04 -2.69 8.77
CA GLY A 115 -13.18 -2.92 7.88
C GLY A 115 -13.39 -4.39 7.45
N GLY A 116 -12.66 -5.34 8.00
CA GLY A 116 -12.67 -6.76 7.57
C GLY A 116 -13.43 -7.72 8.50
N GLY A 117 -14.45 -7.25 9.23
CA GLY A 117 -15.34 -8.13 9.97
C GLY A 117 -16.17 -8.97 9.01
N ALA A 118 -16.21 -10.29 9.22
CA ALA A 118 -17.08 -11.19 8.48
C ALA A 118 -18.54 -10.87 8.82
N ASP A 119 -19.25 -10.26 7.86
CA ASP A 119 -20.70 -10.37 7.74
C ASP A 119 -21.05 -11.65 6.94
#